data_AF-A0A1C5ZEB5-F1
#
_entry.id   AF-A0A1C5ZEB5-F1
#
_cell.length_a   1.000
_cell.length_b   1.000
_cell.length_c   1.000
_cell.angle_alpha   90.00
_cell.angle_beta   90.00
_cell.angle_gamma   90.00
#
_symmetry.space_group_name_H-M   'P 1'
#
loop_
_entity.id
_entity.type
_entity.pdbx_description
1 polymer ?
#
loop_
_entity_poly.entity_id
_entity_poly.type
_entity_poly.pdbx_seq_one_letter_code
_entity_poly.pdbx_strand_id
1 'polypeptide(L)'
;MDGQENSILDSQSYSFQEVCPYWILTNHVYSANTIIMDKAYFESLPEDIQSALEEAAVYAGEQIGQEVLEREDAAKEELTAEGVTFVDVDNAAFTEHFSGYAEANFPDLADWCNQIRALAPNA
;
A
#
# COMPACT_ATOMS: atom_id res chain seq x y z
N MET A 1 -2.32 -12.46 21.28
CA MET A 1 -1.79 -11.68 20.14
C MET A 1 -1.81 -10.26 20.62
N ASP A 2 -0.68 -9.55 20.53
CA ASP A 2 -0.51 -8.23 21.16
C ASP A 2 -0.54 -7.08 20.14
N GLY A 3 -0.75 -7.39 18.87
CA GLY A 3 -0.82 -6.44 17.77
C GLY A 3 -1.14 -7.13 16.45
N GLN A 4 -1.31 -6.31 15.42
CA GLN A 4 -1.55 -6.68 14.03
C GLN A 4 -0.89 -5.61 13.13
N GLU A 5 -0.68 -5.93 11.86
CA GLU A 5 -0.23 -4.98 10.85
C GLU A 5 -1.27 -4.95 9.73
N ASN A 6 -1.65 -3.76 9.30
CA ASN A 6 -2.47 -3.46 8.13
C ASN A 6 -2.43 -1.93 7.90
N SER A 7 -3.02 -1.47 6.81
CA SER A 7 -3.26 -0.04 6.60
C SER A 7 -4.15 0.55 7.71
N ILE A 8 -4.12 1.87 7.85
CA ILE A 8 -4.98 2.62 8.79
C ILE A 8 -6.45 2.39 8.43
N LEU A 9 -6.79 2.44 7.14
CA LEU A 9 -8.16 2.27 6.65
C LEU A 9 -8.70 0.86 6.89
N ASP A 10 -7.90 -0.18 6.62
CA ASP A 10 -8.32 -1.56 6.88
C ASP A 10 -8.48 -1.77 8.40
N SER A 11 -7.53 -1.27 9.18
CA SER A 11 -7.58 -1.39 10.64
C SER A 11 -8.80 -0.71 11.24
N GLN A 12 -9.18 0.47 10.73
CA GLN A 12 -10.40 1.17 11.09
C GLN A 12 -11.64 0.37 10.68
N SER A 13 -11.64 -0.22 9.47
CA SER A 13 -12.79 -1.00 8.96
C SER A 13 -13.09 -2.25 9.78
N TYR A 14 -12.07 -2.79 10.46
CA TYR A 14 -12.18 -3.93 11.38
C TYR A 14 -12.39 -3.51 12.85
N SER A 15 -12.59 -2.22 13.12
CA SER A 15 -12.76 -1.67 14.46
C SER A 15 -11.58 -1.95 15.40
N PHE A 16 -10.35 -2.04 14.89
CA PHE A 16 -9.20 -2.37 15.75
C PHE A 16 -8.88 -1.31 16.79
N GLN A 17 -9.34 -0.07 16.61
CA GLN A 17 -9.22 0.97 17.63
C GLN A 17 -9.87 0.60 18.96
N GLU A 18 -10.87 -0.30 18.97
CA GLU A 18 -11.54 -0.76 20.19
C GLU A 18 -10.65 -1.65 21.07
N VAL A 19 -9.65 -2.31 20.47
CA VAL A 19 -8.83 -3.33 21.14
C VAL A 19 -7.32 -3.11 21.00
N CYS A 20 -6.89 -2.17 20.15
CA CYS A 20 -5.51 -1.80 19.89
C CYS A 20 -5.39 -0.26 19.81
N PRO A 21 -5.11 0.43 20.94
CA PRO A 21 -5.15 1.89 20.99
C PRO A 21 -3.86 2.58 20.50
N TYR A 22 -2.78 1.82 20.24
CA TYR A 22 -1.49 2.38 19.78
C TYR A 22 -1.20 1.96 18.35
N TRP A 23 -1.19 2.92 17.43
CA TRP A 23 -0.98 2.67 16.00
C TRP A 23 0.37 3.24 15.60
N ILE A 24 1.34 2.35 15.38
CA ILE A 24 2.75 2.71 15.18
C ILE A 24 3.02 2.86 13.68
N LEU A 25 3.37 4.08 13.25
CA LEU A 25 3.57 4.47 11.85
C LEU A 25 4.94 4.02 11.31
N THR A 26 5.09 2.70 11.21
CA THR A 26 6.31 2.01 10.77
C THR A 26 6.56 2.06 9.27
N ASN A 27 5.55 2.42 8.46
CA ASN A 27 5.65 2.58 7.00
C ASN A 27 6.41 1.44 6.28
N HIS A 28 6.27 0.21 6.78
CA HIS A 28 7.15 -0.91 6.42
C HIS A 28 6.71 -1.64 5.15
N VAL A 29 5.49 -1.40 4.68
CA VAL A 29 4.97 -1.90 3.39
C VAL A 29 4.25 -0.76 2.69
N TYR A 30 4.62 -0.50 1.43
CA TYR A 30 3.85 0.31 0.50
C TYR A 30 3.16 -0.63 -0.49
N SER A 31 1.84 -0.79 -0.36
CA SER A 31 1.05 -1.73 -1.14
C SER A 31 0.41 -1.05 -2.36
N ALA A 32 0.27 -1.81 -3.44
CA ALA A 32 -0.51 -1.42 -4.60
C ALA A 32 -1.47 -2.55 -4.97
N ASN A 33 -2.70 -2.20 -5.33
CA ASN A 33 -3.68 -3.13 -5.87
C ASN A 33 -3.66 -3.07 -7.40
N THR A 34 -3.84 -4.22 -8.05
CA THR A 34 -3.86 -4.34 -9.51
C THR A 34 -5.24 -4.80 -9.96
N ILE A 35 -5.79 -4.15 -10.98
CA ILE A 35 -6.99 -4.64 -11.67
C ILE A 35 -6.56 -5.73 -12.64
N ILE A 36 -7.09 -6.95 -12.47
CA ILE A 36 -6.73 -8.12 -13.27
C ILE A 36 -7.99 -8.67 -13.94
N MET A 37 -7.86 -9.05 -15.20
CA MET A 37 -8.90 -9.67 -16.00
C MET A 37 -8.37 -10.94 -16.67
N ASP A 38 -9.27 -11.90 -16.94
CA ASP A 38 -8.92 -13.05 -17.77
C ASP A 38 -8.51 -12.59 -19.17
N LYS A 39 -7.31 -12.99 -19.59
CA LYS A 39 -6.72 -12.54 -20.86
C LYS A 39 -7.51 -13.04 -22.07
N ALA A 40 -7.93 -14.31 -22.06
CA ALA A 40 -8.64 -14.89 -23.20
C ALA A 40 -10.01 -14.23 -23.40
N TYR A 41 -10.69 -13.90 -22.30
CA TYR A 41 -11.94 -13.16 -22.35
C TYR A 41 -11.73 -11.73 -22.83
N PHE A 42 -10.74 -11.00 -22.31
CA PHE A 42 -10.41 -9.65 -22.78
C PHE A 42 -10.13 -9.63 -24.29
N GLU A 43 -9.28 -10.53 -24.79
CA GLU A 43 -8.95 -10.65 -26.21
C GLU A 43 -10.13 -11.10 -27.08
N SER A 44 -11.16 -11.71 -26.49
CA SER A 44 -12.39 -12.09 -27.20
C SER A 44 -13.39 -10.94 -27.39
N LEU A 45 -13.20 -9.82 -26.68
CA LEU A 45 -14.08 -8.65 -26.77
C LEU A 45 -13.78 -7.84 -28.04
N PRO A 46 -14.77 -7.07 -28.55
CA PRO A 46 -14.53 -6.08 -29.60
C PRO A 46 -13.45 -5.07 -29.21
N GLU A 47 -12.69 -4.56 -30.19
CA GLU A 47 -11.56 -3.64 -29.98
C GLU A 47 -11.96 -2.37 -29.22
N ASP A 48 -13.13 -1.80 -29.54
CA ASP A 48 -13.67 -0.63 -28.84
C ASP A 48 -13.96 -0.91 -27.35
N ILE A 49 -14.38 -2.12 -27.03
CA ILE A 49 -14.61 -2.55 -25.65
C ILE A 49 -13.29 -2.82 -24.92
N GLN A 50 -12.30 -3.40 -25.60
CA GLN A 50 -10.95 -3.57 -25.04
C GLN A 50 -10.37 -2.21 -24.63
N SER A 51 -10.40 -1.22 -25.54
CA SER A 51 -9.91 0.14 -25.26
C SER A 51 -10.69 0.81 -24.13
N ALA A 52 -12.02 0.68 -24.11
CA ALA A 52 -12.84 1.26 -23.04
C ALA A 52 -12.54 0.63 -21.66
N LEU A 53 -12.24 -0.66 -21.61
CA LEU A 53 -11.86 -1.35 -20.38
C LEU A 53 -10.48 -0.90 -19.89
N GLU A 54 -9.50 -0.74 -20.79
CA GLU A 54 -8.18 -0.21 -20.43
C GLU A 54 -8.27 1.22 -19.89
N GLU A 55 -9.01 2.09 -20.57
CA GLU A 55 -9.24 3.47 -20.12
C GLU A 55 -9.91 3.50 -18.74
N ALA A 56 -10.95 2.69 -18.54
CA ALA A 56 -11.64 2.59 -17.26
C ALA A 56 -10.74 2.05 -16.14
N ALA A 57 -9.87 1.07 -16.44
CA ALA A 57 -8.94 0.51 -15.46
C ALA A 57 -7.89 1.54 -15.02
N VAL A 58 -7.32 2.30 -15.98
CA VAL A 58 -6.38 3.39 -15.67
C VAL A 58 -7.06 4.47 -14.84
N TYR A 59 -8.24 4.94 -15.27
CA TYR A 59 -9.01 5.94 -14.55
C TYR A 59 -9.32 5.48 -13.12
N ALA A 60 -9.82 4.25 -12.94
CA ALA A 60 -10.13 3.70 -11.62
C ALA A 60 -8.89 3.64 -10.73
N GLY A 61 -7.74 3.23 -11.27
CA GLY A 61 -6.47 3.20 -10.53
C GLY A 61 -6.06 4.57 -10.01
N GLU A 62 -6.15 5.61 -10.85
CA GLU A 62 -5.83 6.98 -10.46
C GLU A 62 -6.80 7.53 -9.41
N GLN A 63 -8.11 7.29 -9.57
CA GLN A 63 -9.13 7.76 -8.63
C GLN A 63 -9.00 7.07 -7.27
N ILE A 64 -8.82 5.75 -7.24
CA ILE A 64 -8.66 5.01 -5.99
C ILE A 64 -7.41 5.47 -5.25
N GLY A 65 -6.30 5.72 -5.96
CA GLY A 65 -5.08 6.23 -5.34
C GLY A 65 -5.29 7.57 -4.62
N GLN A 66 -6.01 8.50 -5.25
CA GLN A 66 -6.36 9.78 -4.64
C GLN A 66 -7.31 9.62 -3.46
N GLU A 67 -8.38 8.82 -3.61
CA GLU A 67 -9.37 8.60 -2.55
C GLU A 67 -8.75 7.97 -1.30
N VAL A 68 -7.82 7.02 -1.47
CA VAL A 68 -7.14 6.38 -0.32
C VAL A 68 -6.34 7.39 0.48
N LEU A 69 -5.61 8.30 -0.17
CA LEU A 69 -4.84 9.34 0.53
C LEU A 69 -5.76 10.28 1.31
N GLU A 70 -6.83 10.77 0.69
CA GLU A 70 -7.80 11.66 1.33
C GLU A 70 -8.50 10.98 2.53
N ARG A 71 -8.88 9.71 2.38
CA ARG A 71 -9.53 8.94 3.43
C ARG A 71 -8.58 8.62 4.57
N GLU A 72 -7.31 8.33 4.29
CA GLU A 72 -6.34 8.02 5.33
C GLU A 72 -6.12 9.22 6.26
N ASP A 73 -6.02 10.43 5.71
CA ASP A 73 -5.88 11.65 6.50
C ASP A 73 -7.13 11.91 7.37
N ALA A 74 -8.32 11.78 6.78
CA ALA A 74 -9.57 11.90 7.53
C ALA A 74 -9.69 10.84 8.65
N ALA A 75 -9.30 9.59 8.38
CA ALA A 75 -9.32 8.52 9.35
C ALA A 75 -8.38 8.78 10.52
N LYS A 76 -7.18 9.33 10.30
CA LYS A 76 -6.26 9.71 11.39
C LYS A 76 -6.89 10.71 12.35
N GLU A 77 -7.60 11.71 11.84
CA GLU A 77 -8.29 12.70 12.67
C GLU A 77 -9.42 12.06 13.50
N GLU A 78 -10.27 11.25 12.85
CA GLU A 78 -11.38 10.53 13.51
C GLU A 78 -10.87 9.58 14.59
N LEU A 79 -9.90 8.73 14.27
CA LEU A 79 -9.33 7.74 15.18
C LEU A 79 -8.63 8.40 16.37
N THR A 80 -7.96 9.54 16.16
CA THR A 80 -7.39 10.31 17.27
C THR A 80 -8.50 10.81 18.21
N ALA A 81 -9.63 11.26 17.68
CA ALA A 81 -10.79 11.66 18.48
C ALA A 81 -11.43 10.48 19.22
N GLU A 82 -11.34 9.26 18.67
CA GLU A 82 -11.77 8.00 19.30
C GLU A 82 -10.76 7.46 20.33
N GLY A 83 -9.60 8.11 20.48
CA GLY A 83 -8.60 7.79 21.50
C GLY A 83 -7.42 6.93 21.02
N VAL A 84 -7.28 6.71 19.71
CA VAL A 84 -6.07 6.11 19.14
C VAL A 84 -4.89 7.06 19.31
N THR A 85 -3.76 6.50 19.74
CA THR A 85 -2.47 7.19 19.79
C THR A 85 -1.62 6.75 18.61
N PHE A 86 -1.44 7.65 17.64
CA PHE A 86 -0.47 7.46 16.57
C PHE A 86 0.95 7.69 17.10
N VAL A 87 1.87 6.79 16.76
CA VAL A 87 3.26 6.82 17.22
C VAL A 87 4.20 6.83 16.02
N ASP A 88 4.92 7.93 15.85
CA ASP A 88 6.03 8.02 14.89
C ASP A 88 7.27 7.27 15.40
N VAL A 89 8.01 6.69 14.47
CA VAL A 89 9.25 5.95 14.74
C VAL A 89 10.36 6.33 13.75
N ASP A 90 11.60 6.02 14.11
CA ASP A 90 12.74 6.17 13.21
C ASP A 90 12.72 5.10 12.11
N ASN A 91 11.99 5.37 11.04
CA ASN A 91 11.89 4.48 9.87
C ASN A 91 13.25 4.22 9.19
N ALA A 92 14.26 5.07 9.39
CA ALA A 92 15.60 4.81 8.87
C ALA A 92 16.27 3.64 9.59
N ALA A 93 16.08 3.51 10.91
CA ALA A 93 16.61 2.39 11.68
C ALA A 93 16.01 1.04 11.24
N PHE A 94 14.71 0.99 10.93
CA PHE A 94 14.08 -0.20 10.35
C PHE A 94 14.64 -0.51 8.96
N THR A 95 14.75 0.51 8.10
CA THR A 95 15.32 0.36 6.76
C THR A 95 16.75 -0.17 6.80
N GLU A 96 17.60 0.38 7.68
CA GLU A 96 18.99 -0.05 7.87
C GLU A 96 19.08 -1.49 8.37
N HIS A 97 18.21 -1.90 9.29
CA HIS A 97 18.17 -3.27 9.80
C HIS A 97 17.96 -4.31 8.69
N PHE A 98 17.15 -3.98 7.68
CA PHE A 98 16.87 -4.84 6.53
C PHE A 98 17.81 -4.61 5.33
N SER A 99 18.87 -3.81 5.48
CA SER A 99 19.85 -3.59 4.43
C SER A 99 20.50 -4.91 3.99
N GLY A 100 20.50 -5.17 2.68
CA GLY A 100 21.04 -6.41 2.09
C GLY A 100 20.14 -7.65 2.24
N TYR A 101 19.01 -7.55 2.95
CA TYR A 101 18.13 -8.70 3.19
C TYR A 101 17.56 -9.26 1.88
N ALA A 102 17.11 -8.39 0.98
CA ALA A 102 16.55 -8.80 -0.30
C ALA A 102 17.60 -9.49 -1.18
N GLU A 103 18.82 -8.97 -1.25
CA GLU A 103 19.93 -9.55 -2.01
C GLU A 103 20.33 -10.93 -1.48
N ALA A 104 20.34 -11.09 -0.16
CA ALA A 104 20.75 -12.34 0.48
C ALA A 104 19.69 -13.45 0.35
N ASN A 105 18.40 -13.10 0.38
CA ASN A 105 17.30 -14.07 0.43
C ASN A 105 16.55 -14.24 -0.89
N PHE A 106 16.58 -13.24 -1.76
CA PHE A 106 15.85 -13.20 -3.03
C PHE A 106 16.75 -12.69 -4.16
N PRO A 107 17.88 -13.36 -4.44
CA PRO A 107 18.85 -12.90 -5.45
C PRO A 107 18.23 -12.76 -6.85
N ASP A 108 17.22 -13.57 -7.18
CA ASP A 108 16.51 -13.50 -8.46
C ASP A 108 15.68 -12.19 -8.63
N LEU A 109 15.45 -11.45 -7.54
CA LEU A 109 14.76 -10.15 -7.56
C LEU A 109 15.72 -8.96 -7.51
N ALA A 110 17.05 -9.18 -7.47
CA ALA A 110 18.03 -8.12 -7.29
C ALA A 110 17.92 -7.01 -8.34
N ASP A 111 17.69 -7.36 -9.61
CA ASP A 111 17.51 -6.40 -10.69
C ASP A 111 16.29 -5.50 -10.47
N TRP A 112 15.17 -6.08 -10.01
CA TRP A 112 13.96 -5.33 -9.67
C TRP A 112 14.17 -4.43 -8.45
N CYS A 113 14.78 -4.96 -7.38
CA CYS A 113 15.10 -4.17 -6.19
C CYS A 113 15.97 -2.96 -6.53
N ASN A 114 16.97 -3.11 -7.40
CA ASN A 114 17.84 -2.02 -7.82
C ASN A 114 17.11 -0.97 -8.66
N GLN A 115 16.24 -1.39 -9.58
CA GLN A 115 15.41 -0.46 -10.36
C GLN A 115 14.45 0.35 -9.48
N ILE A 116 13.78 -0.31 -8.53
CA ILE A 116 12.85 0.36 -7.60
C ILE A 116 13.61 1.38 -6.74
N ARG A 117 14.78 1.03 -6.21
CA ARG A 117 15.61 1.97 -5.44
C ARG A 117 16.03 3.18 -6.25
N ALA A 118 16.38 3.01 -7.53
CA ALA A 118 16.78 4.11 -8.41
C ALA A 118 15.63 5.10 -8.71
N LEU A 119 14.38 4.67 -8.53
CA LEU A 119 13.19 5.52 -8.68
C LEU A 119 12.77 6.20 -7.37
N ALA A 120 13.36 5.83 -6.23
CA ALA A 120 13.03 6.45 -4.96
C ALA A 120 13.44 7.92 -4.98
N PRO A 121 12.58 8.86 -4.54
CA PRO A 121 12.83 10.30 -4.61
C PRO A 121 14.05 10.78 -3.78
N ASN A 122 14.70 9.89 -3.02
CA ASN A 122 15.84 10.17 -2.15
C ASN A 122 17.05 9.23 -2.40
N ALA A 123 17.20 8.67 -3.60
CA ALA A 123 18.40 7.89 -3.98
C ALA A 123 19.66 8.77 -4.10
#